data_AF-A0A9D2FG92-F1
#
_entry.id   AF-A0A9D2FG92-F1
#
_cell.length_a   1.000
_cell.length_b   1.000
_cell.length_c   1.000
_cell.angle_alpha   90.00
_cell.angle_beta   90.00
_cell.angle_gamma   90.00
#
_symmetry.space_group_name_H-M   'P 1'
#
loop_
_entity.id
_entity.type
_entity.pdbx_description
1 polymer ?
#
loop_
_entity_poly.entity_id
_entity_poly.type
_entity_poly.pdbx_seq_one_letter_code
_entity_poly.pdbx_strand_id
1 'polypeptide(L)'
;MAQSLTAEDCAIVISYSGNNEQRAPMRYLNCLQENGVPIIAVTSAGDNLLRSKATCVLTMSSREKLYSKIATFATEESISLLLNALYACYFALDYDKNFAFKVNASRAIEQQRVSTVQEAMEDDRAFPLRR
;
A
#
# COMPACT_ATOMS: atom_id res chain seq x y z
N MET A 1 10.82 0.64 15.39
CA MET A 1 10.10 0.28 14.15
C MET A 1 10.91 0.66 12.93
N ALA A 2 11.13 1.94 12.61
CA ALA A 2 12.00 2.28 11.45
C ALA A 2 13.47 1.87 11.63
N GLN A 3 14.02 2.01 12.85
CA GLN A 3 15.43 1.69 13.16
C GLN A 3 15.75 0.18 13.15
N SER A 4 14.74 -0.69 13.19
CA SER A 4 14.92 -2.14 13.18
C SER A 4 14.86 -2.74 11.77
N LEU A 5 14.56 -1.93 10.76
CA LEU A 5 14.52 -2.38 9.36
C LEU A 5 15.94 -2.55 8.81
N THR A 6 16.10 -3.52 7.95
CA THR A 6 17.37 -3.94 7.33
C THR A 6 17.27 -3.94 5.81
N ALA A 7 18.36 -4.26 5.12
CA ALA A 7 18.37 -4.36 3.66
C ALA A 7 17.42 -5.43 3.07
N GLU A 8 16.94 -6.38 3.90
CA GLU A 8 15.94 -7.39 3.50
C GLU A 8 14.49 -6.88 3.57
N ASP A 9 14.29 -5.68 4.15
CA ASP A 9 13.00 -5.04 4.25
C ASP A 9 12.80 -3.99 3.14
N CYS A 10 11.56 -3.53 2.95
CA CYS A 10 11.26 -2.42 2.05
C CYS A 10 10.39 -1.38 2.75
N ALA A 11 10.79 -0.11 2.69
CA ALA A 11 10.03 1.01 3.26
C ALA A 11 9.20 1.71 2.18
N ILE A 12 7.89 1.80 2.38
CA ILE A 12 7.01 2.68 1.59
C ILE A 12 6.78 3.95 2.38
N VAL A 13 7.25 5.09 1.87
CA VAL A 13 7.13 6.39 2.53
C VAL A 13 6.19 7.29 1.74
N ILE A 14 5.09 7.68 2.37
CA ILE A 14 4.05 8.50 1.74
C ILE A 14 4.07 9.90 2.34
N SER A 15 4.32 10.91 1.51
CA SER A 15 4.25 12.31 1.92
C SER A 15 4.03 13.22 0.72
N TYR A 16 3.01 14.08 0.81
CA TYR A 16 2.73 15.04 -0.26
C TYR A 16 3.89 16.02 -0.47
N SER A 17 4.26 16.82 0.53
CA SER A 17 5.33 17.83 0.38
C SER A 17 6.74 17.25 0.46
N GLY A 18 6.93 16.16 1.22
CA GLY A 18 8.20 15.44 1.29
C GLY A 18 9.39 16.24 1.84
N ASN A 19 9.22 17.41 2.46
CA ASN A 19 10.32 18.37 2.72
C ASN A 19 10.68 18.63 4.18
N ASN A 20 9.88 18.19 5.17
CA ASN A 20 10.15 18.52 6.57
C ASN A 20 11.02 17.45 7.24
N GLU A 21 12.34 17.64 7.25
CA GLU A 21 13.32 16.66 7.76
C GLU A 21 13.07 16.24 9.21
N GLN A 22 12.56 17.13 10.06
CA GLN A 22 12.44 16.90 11.50
C GLN A 22 11.14 16.17 11.87
N ARG A 23 10.18 16.08 10.94
CA ARG A 23 8.89 15.44 11.17
C ARG A 23 8.84 14.06 10.57
N ALA A 24 8.06 13.18 11.19
CA ALA A 24 7.70 11.92 10.58
C ALA A 24 6.88 12.17 9.29
N PRO A 25 7.04 11.33 8.25
CA PRO A 25 7.99 10.21 8.16
C PRO A 25 9.43 10.59 7.78
N MET A 26 9.71 11.83 7.38
CA MET A 26 11.00 12.27 6.81
C MET A 26 12.19 12.11 7.75
N ARG A 27 12.00 12.28 9.06
CA ARG A 27 13.05 12.08 10.06
C ARG A 27 13.68 10.68 10.07
N TYR A 28 13.01 9.70 9.48
CA TYR A 28 13.49 8.32 9.43
C TYR A 28 14.28 8.02 8.14
N LEU A 29 14.30 8.92 7.15
CA LEU A 29 14.94 8.62 5.87
C LEU A 29 16.44 8.32 6.00
N ASN A 30 17.15 9.07 6.84
CA ASN A 30 18.57 8.84 7.07
C ASN A 30 18.83 7.46 7.66
N CYS A 31 18.07 7.04 8.69
CA CYS A 31 18.29 5.73 9.30
C CYS A 31 17.96 4.59 8.34
N LEU A 32 16.94 4.76 7.49
CA LEU A 32 16.59 3.76 6.47
C LEU A 32 17.71 3.63 5.43
N GLN A 33 18.29 4.75 4.98
CA GLN A 33 19.43 4.75 4.06
C GLN A 33 20.69 4.14 4.69
N GLU A 34 21.00 4.50 5.93
CA GLU A 34 22.14 3.95 6.70
C GLU A 34 22.03 2.44 6.87
N ASN A 35 20.81 1.92 7.08
CA ASN A 35 20.54 0.49 7.18
C ASN A 35 20.45 -0.23 5.83
N GLY A 36 20.62 0.47 4.71
CA GLY A 36 20.53 -0.10 3.36
C GLY A 36 19.12 -0.52 2.95
N VAL A 37 18.08 0.01 3.62
CA VAL A 37 16.68 -0.31 3.33
C VAL A 37 16.27 0.36 2.02
N PRO A 38 15.81 -0.36 0.99
CA PRO A 38 15.22 0.25 -0.20
C PRO A 38 13.96 1.05 0.15
N ILE A 39 13.83 2.25 -0.43
CA ILE A 39 12.73 3.18 -0.15
C ILE A 39 11.92 3.43 -1.42
N ILE A 40 10.62 3.12 -1.37
CA ILE A 40 9.64 3.54 -2.37
C ILE A 40 8.93 4.79 -1.84
N ALA A 41 9.13 5.92 -2.51
CA ALA A 41 8.45 7.17 -2.19
C ALA A 41 7.13 7.31 -2.95
N VAL A 42 6.06 7.66 -2.25
CA VAL A 42 4.80 8.14 -2.83
C VAL A 42 4.66 9.62 -2.50
N THR A 43 4.91 10.49 -3.47
CA THR A 43 5.04 11.94 -3.23
C THR A 43 4.58 12.80 -4.42
N SER A 44 4.32 14.09 -4.21
CA SER A 44 3.92 15.01 -5.28
C SER A 44 5.02 15.18 -6.33
N ALA A 45 4.65 15.61 -7.53
CA ALA A 45 5.61 16.02 -8.56
C ALA A 45 6.51 17.18 -8.10
N GLY A 46 7.64 17.37 -8.78
CA GLY A 46 8.69 18.35 -8.44
C GLY A 46 9.81 17.76 -7.58
N ASP A 47 10.83 18.55 -7.27
CA ASP A 47 11.95 18.12 -6.41
C ASP A 47 11.59 18.27 -4.92
N ASN A 48 11.92 17.26 -4.12
CA ASN A 48 11.77 17.28 -2.67
C ASN A 48 12.75 16.32 -1.98
N LEU A 49 12.93 16.49 -0.67
CA LEU A 49 13.86 15.68 0.12
C LEU A 49 13.53 14.17 0.05
N LEU A 50 12.25 13.81 0.06
CA LEU A 50 11.85 12.40 -0.03
C LEU A 50 12.30 11.78 -1.36
N ARG A 51 12.18 12.50 -2.48
CA ARG A 51 12.66 12.03 -3.79
C ARG A 51 14.17 11.86 -3.83
N SER A 52 14.93 12.79 -3.25
CA SER A 52 16.40 12.71 -3.28
C SER A 52 16.97 11.55 -2.44
N LYS A 53 16.16 10.97 -1.54
CA LYS A 53 16.56 9.86 -0.67
C LYS A 53 15.94 8.52 -1.05
N ALA A 54 14.99 8.49 -1.99
CA ALA A 54 14.27 7.29 -2.36
C ALA A 54 14.99 6.47 -3.42
N THR A 55 14.85 5.14 -3.36
CA THR A 55 15.31 4.20 -4.39
C THR A 55 14.41 4.26 -5.62
N CYS A 56 13.10 4.41 -5.40
CA CYS A 56 12.09 4.52 -6.45
C CYS A 56 11.03 5.55 -6.06
N VAL A 57 10.46 6.25 -7.04
CA VAL A 57 9.42 7.25 -6.79
C VAL A 57 8.16 6.97 -7.61
N LEU A 58 7.05 6.77 -6.91
CA LEU A 58 5.70 6.79 -7.45
C LEU A 58 5.14 8.21 -7.31
N THR A 59 4.97 8.89 -8.43
CA THR A 59 4.53 10.29 -8.44
C THR A 59 3.01 10.38 -8.35
N MET A 60 2.53 11.05 -7.31
CA MET A 60 1.11 11.37 -7.17
C MET A 60 0.68 12.44 -8.15
N SER A 61 -0.56 12.34 -8.64
CA SER A 61 -1.18 13.36 -9.49
C SER A 61 -1.30 14.69 -8.73
N SER A 62 -0.66 15.73 -9.26
CA SER A 62 -0.74 17.10 -8.72
C SER A 62 -1.92 17.90 -9.27
N ARG A 63 -2.98 17.25 -9.76
CA ARG A 63 -4.20 17.89 -10.31
C ARG A 63 -5.08 18.58 -9.25
N GLU A 64 -4.43 19.18 -8.26
CA GLU A 64 -5.04 19.95 -7.20
C GLU A 64 -4.47 21.38 -7.28
N LYS A 65 -5.12 22.25 -8.05
CA LYS A 65 -4.80 23.69 -8.02
C LYS A 65 -5.06 24.19 -6.59
N LEU A 66 -4.10 24.92 -6.02
CA LEU A 66 -4.15 25.45 -4.64
C LEU A 66 -5.48 26.09 -4.24
N TYR A 67 -6.22 26.65 -5.21
CA TYR A 67 -7.45 27.41 -4.98
C TYR A 67 -8.75 26.69 -5.37
N SER A 68 -8.70 25.54 -6.06
CA SER A 68 -9.89 24.80 -6.51
C SER A 68 -9.92 23.36 -6.01
N LYS A 69 -9.17 23.06 -4.93
CA LYS A 69 -9.16 21.73 -4.31
C LYS A 69 -10.53 21.44 -3.69
N ILE A 70 -11.11 20.29 -4.05
CA ILE A 70 -12.09 19.62 -3.20
C ILE A 70 -11.29 18.90 -2.10
N ALA A 71 -10.82 19.65 -1.10
CA ALA A 71 -10.01 19.15 0.01
C ALA A 71 -8.79 18.31 -0.44
N THR A 72 -8.60 17.10 0.11
CA THR A 72 -7.50 16.15 -0.18
C THR A 72 -7.92 15.03 -1.14
N PHE A 73 -9.09 15.13 -1.77
CA PHE A 73 -9.71 14.04 -2.50
C PHE A 73 -8.80 13.46 -3.60
N ALA A 74 -8.25 14.31 -4.46
CA ALA A 74 -7.43 13.82 -5.56
C ALA A 74 -6.06 13.31 -5.09
N THR A 75 -5.55 13.83 -3.96
CA THR A 75 -4.37 13.25 -3.30
C THR A 75 -4.66 11.83 -2.80
N GLU A 76 -5.77 11.63 -2.10
CA GLU A 76 -6.16 10.33 -1.54
C GLU A 76 -6.42 9.29 -2.63
N GLU A 77 -7.18 9.65 -3.67
CA GLU A 77 -7.42 8.78 -4.82
C GLU A 77 -6.11 8.44 -5.56
N SER A 78 -5.20 9.40 -5.70
CA SER A 78 -3.91 9.13 -6.32
C SER A 78 -3.06 8.16 -5.49
N ILE A 79 -3.07 8.26 -4.16
CA ILE A 79 -2.35 7.31 -3.28
C ILE A 79 -2.98 5.93 -3.40
N SER A 80 -4.31 5.85 -3.28
CA SER A 80 -5.06 4.59 -3.37
C SER A 80 -4.79 3.86 -4.70
N LEU A 81 -4.87 4.58 -5.82
CA LEU A 81 -4.57 4.02 -7.14
C LEU A 81 -3.14 3.48 -7.24
N LEU A 82 -2.15 4.24 -6.77
CA LEU A 82 -0.74 3.82 -6.82
C LEU A 82 -0.48 2.58 -5.95
N LEU A 83 -1.05 2.53 -4.75
CA LEU A 83 -0.92 1.38 -3.86
C LEU A 83 -1.65 0.14 -4.40
N ASN A 84 -2.84 0.31 -4.97
CA ASN A 84 -3.58 -0.77 -5.61
C ASN A 84 -2.84 -1.33 -6.82
N ALA A 85 -2.27 -0.47 -7.66
CA ALA A 85 -1.45 -0.90 -8.79
C ALA A 85 -0.19 -1.64 -8.32
N LEU A 86 0.53 -1.10 -7.34
CA LEU A 86 1.72 -1.73 -6.76
C LEU A 86 1.38 -3.12 -6.17
N TYR A 87 0.29 -3.21 -5.42
CA TYR A 87 -0.18 -4.47 -4.85
C TYR A 87 -0.61 -5.45 -5.93
N ALA A 88 -1.32 -5.01 -6.98
CA ALA A 88 -1.72 -5.89 -8.08
C ALA A 88 -0.49 -6.45 -8.82
N CYS A 89 0.53 -5.63 -9.07
CA CYS A 89 1.79 -6.09 -9.63
C CYS A 89 2.48 -7.10 -8.71
N TYR A 90 2.59 -6.80 -7.41
CA TYR A 90 3.18 -7.72 -6.43
C TYR A 90 2.42 -9.06 -6.36
N PHE A 91 1.08 -9.00 -6.34
CA PHE A 91 0.24 -10.19 -6.31
C PHE A 91 0.47 -11.07 -7.54
N ALA A 92 0.61 -10.45 -8.71
CA ALA A 92 0.84 -11.13 -9.98
C ALA A 92 2.22 -11.79 -10.09
N LEU A 93 3.22 -11.37 -9.31
CA LEU A 93 4.55 -12.00 -9.32
C LEU A 93 4.52 -13.46 -8.83
N ASP A 94 3.58 -13.80 -7.95
CA ASP A 94 3.38 -15.16 -7.43
C ASP A 94 1.88 -15.42 -7.21
N TYR A 95 1.13 -15.39 -8.32
CA TYR A 95 -0.34 -15.39 -8.30
C TYR A 95 -0.92 -16.59 -7.54
N ASP A 96 -0.44 -17.79 -7.82
CA ASP A 96 -1.00 -19.03 -7.26
C ASP A 96 -0.80 -19.09 -5.74
N LYS A 97 0.40 -18.78 -5.26
CA LYS A 97 0.70 -18.73 -3.82
C LYS A 97 -0.14 -17.66 -3.11
N ASN A 98 -0.19 -16.46 -3.68
CA ASN A 98 -0.93 -15.35 -3.08
C ASN A 98 -2.45 -15.62 -3.09
N PHE A 99 -2.97 -16.26 -4.14
CA PHE A 99 -4.36 -16.67 -4.22
C PHE A 99 -4.70 -17.76 -3.20
N ALA A 100 -3.86 -18.80 -3.08
CA ALA A 100 -4.03 -19.84 -2.09
C ALA A 100 -4.01 -19.27 -0.66
N PHE A 101 -3.07 -18.37 -0.36
CA PHE A 101 -3.02 -17.67 0.92
C PHE A 101 -4.33 -16.92 1.22
N LYS A 102 -4.83 -16.13 0.25
CA LYS A 102 -6.10 -15.40 0.38
C LYS A 102 -7.27 -16.33 0.66
N VAL A 103 -7.43 -17.40 -0.11
CA VAL A 103 -8.54 -18.36 0.05
C VAL A 103 -8.48 -19.04 1.42
N ASN A 104 -7.30 -19.47 1.86
CA ASN A 104 -7.12 -20.11 3.15
C ASN A 104 -7.42 -19.16 4.31
N ALA A 105 -6.95 -17.91 4.24
CA ALA A 105 -7.26 -16.89 5.22
C ALA A 105 -8.77 -16.60 5.31
N SER A 106 -9.45 -16.48 4.16
CA SER A 106 -10.91 -16.29 4.13
C SER A 106 -11.66 -17.46 4.76
N ARG A 107 -11.24 -18.71 4.50
CA ARG A 107 -11.84 -19.91 5.11
C ARG A 107 -11.68 -19.93 6.63
N ALA A 108 -10.52 -19.52 7.15
CA ALA A 108 -10.28 -19.47 8.60
C ALA A 108 -11.19 -18.45 9.30
N ILE A 109 -11.40 -17.29 8.68
CA ILE A 109 -12.31 -16.26 9.20
C ILE A 109 -13.76 -16.74 9.12
N GLU A 110 -14.17 -17.38 8.03
CA GLU A 110 -15.53 -17.90 7.88
C GLU A 110 -15.82 -19.04 8.86
N GLN A 111 -14.85 -19.92 9.13
CA GLN A 111 -14.99 -20.95 10.18
C GLN A 111 -15.23 -20.35 11.57
N GLN A 112 -14.64 -19.19 11.88
CA GLN A 112 -14.93 -18.43 13.11
C GLN A 112 -16.31 -17.75 13.08
N ARG A 113 -16.89 -17.49 11.89
CA ARG A 113 -18.26 -16.98 11.74
C ARG A 113 -19.30 -18.09 11.80
N VAL A 114 -19.01 -19.29 11.31
CA VAL A 114 -19.95 -20.43 11.34
C VAL A 114 -20.31 -20.85 12.78
N SER A 115 -19.41 -20.68 13.76
CA SER A 115 -19.75 -20.85 15.19
C SER A 115 -20.73 -19.80 15.73
N THR A 116 -20.97 -18.71 14.98
CA THR A 116 -21.83 -17.58 15.38
C THR A 116 -23.08 -17.45 14.49
N VAL A 117 -23.10 -18.05 13.28
CA VAL A 117 -24.16 -17.83 12.26
C VAL A 117 -24.91 -19.13 11.88
N GLN A 118 -25.03 -20.09 12.80
CA GLN A 118 -25.80 -21.31 12.55
C GLN A 118 -27.33 -21.07 12.36
N GLU A 119 -27.79 -19.81 12.38
CA GLU A 119 -29.19 -19.42 12.16
C GLU A 119 -29.51 -18.87 10.74
N ALA A 120 -28.54 -18.76 9.81
CA ALA A 120 -28.86 -18.27 8.45
C ALA A 120 -27.94 -18.90 7.37
N MET A 121 -28.28 -20.09 6.88
CA MET A 121 -27.68 -20.67 5.67
C MET A 121 -28.73 -20.69 4.54
N GLU A 122 -28.42 -20.04 3.41
CA GLU A 122 -29.07 -20.26 2.12
C GLU A 122 -28.22 -21.22 1.24
N ASP A 123 -28.92 -22.06 0.46
CA ASP A 123 -28.46 -23.27 -0.25
C ASP A 123 -27.47 -22.99 -1.40
N ASP A 124 -26.30 -23.61 -1.34
CA ASP A 124 -25.12 -23.44 -2.21
C ASP A 124 -25.24 -24.18 -3.57
N ARG A 125 -26.45 -24.19 -4.16
CA ARG A 125 -26.78 -25.01 -5.36
C ARG A 125 -27.10 -24.21 -6.63
N ALA A 126 -26.50 -23.04 -6.82
CA ALA A 126 -26.56 -22.35 -8.10
C ALA A 126 -25.21 -21.70 -8.39
N PHE A 127 -24.38 -22.32 -9.22
CA PHE A 127 -23.49 -21.70 -10.23
C PHE A 127 -22.35 -22.66 -10.60
N PRO A 128 -22.53 -23.53 -11.62
CA PRO A 128 -21.41 -24.29 -12.15
C PRO A 128 -20.53 -23.36 -13.00
N LEU A 129 -19.31 -23.09 -12.53
CA LEU A 129 -18.27 -22.46 -13.33
C LEU A 129 -17.81 -23.43 -14.42
N ARG A 130 -18.30 -23.23 -15.66
CA ARG A 130 -17.71 -23.86 -16.85
C ARG A 130 -16.36 -23.20 -17.15
N ARG A 131 -15.37 -24.04 -17.42
CA ARG A 131 -14.04 -23.68 -17.94
C ARG A 131 -14.11 -22.86 -19.22
#